data_AF-A0A847N9C4-F1
#
_entry.id   AF-A0A847N9C4-F1
#
_cell.length_a   1.000
_cell.length_b   1.000
_cell.length_c   1.000
_cell.angle_alpha   90.00
_cell.angle_beta   90.00
_cell.angle_gamma   90.00
#
_symmetry.space_group_name_H-M   'P 1'
#
loop_
_entity.id
_entity.type
_entity.pdbx_description
1 polymer ?
#
loop_
_entity_poly.entity_id
_entity_poly.type
_entity_poly.pdbx_seq_one_letter_code
_entity_poly.pdbx_strand_id
1 'polypeptide(L)'
;GIEVANGELMFDNYLAMNPGTAEGELDGIKTTEPAFGLPAVWISENQKERAEMMGYTVVDPPSVIATHLTEIIKNHAHELLGRQDVQRLIDNVRENYPALVEDVIPKQLNIGDIQKVLANMLKEGVSIRDMVTIMETLADYAPMTKDTDMLTEYVRQSMKRNITKRFIADMQAKVITLDAALEQAIMDSVQQTEYGSYLSLEPNIVQQIINSLLKEMQKLTSMGEQPIILASPVVRLYFKRLTEQVAPGLIVLSYNELEPLVEIQSVGMVSI
;
A
#
# COMPACT_ATOMS: atom_id res chain seq x y z
N GLY A 1 23.46 0.96 -12.42
CA GLY A 1 22.10 1.05 -11.85
C GLY A 1 21.75 2.51 -11.62
N ILE A 2 20.50 2.79 -11.29
CA ILE A 2 20.04 4.12 -10.83
C ILE A 2 19.87 4.03 -9.31
N GLU A 3 20.34 5.02 -8.57
CA GLU A 3 20.19 5.08 -7.12
C GLU A 3 18.73 5.36 -6.73
N VAL A 4 18.17 4.56 -5.82
CA VAL A 4 16.77 4.69 -5.34
C VAL A 4 16.68 5.11 -3.88
N ALA A 5 17.74 4.92 -3.09
CA ALA A 5 17.83 5.33 -1.69
C ALA A 5 19.29 5.41 -1.22
N ASN A 6 19.55 6.24 -0.21
CA ASN A 6 20.81 6.32 0.53
C ASN A 6 20.55 6.49 2.03
N GLY A 7 21.59 6.34 2.84
CA GLY A 7 21.52 6.57 4.27
C GLY A 7 22.91 6.58 4.90
N GLU A 8 23.00 7.16 6.09
CA GLU A 8 24.22 7.21 6.89
C GLU A 8 24.08 6.33 8.14
N LEU A 9 25.20 5.76 8.58
CA LEU A 9 25.23 4.81 9.67
C LEU A 9 26.46 5.03 10.54
N MET A 10 26.29 4.98 11.85
CA MET A 10 27.38 5.05 12.82
C MET A 10 27.73 3.63 13.28
N PHE A 11 28.85 3.14 12.78
CA PHE A 11 29.45 1.89 13.27
C PHE A 11 29.79 2.03 14.76
N ASP A 12 29.64 0.95 15.53
CA ASP A 12 29.84 0.87 16.99
C ASP A 12 28.82 1.61 17.88
N ASN A 13 27.76 2.16 17.27
CA ASN A 13 26.62 2.77 17.98
C ASN A 13 25.34 1.94 17.76
N TYR A 14 24.28 2.29 18.50
CA TYR A 14 22.94 1.74 18.35
C TYR A 14 21.94 2.87 18.07
N LEU A 15 20.92 2.55 17.28
CA LEU A 15 19.84 3.49 16.97
C LEU A 15 18.71 3.32 17.97
N ALA A 16 18.42 4.35 18.77
CA ALA A 16 17.32 4.37 19.72
C ALA A 16 16.15 5.20 19.17
N MET A 17 14.95 4.62 19.19
CA MET A 17 13.70 5.25 18.73
C MET A 17 12.66 5.25 19.85
N ASN A 18 11.95 6.37 20.00
CA ASN A 18 10.85 6.45 20.96
C ASN A 18 9.55 5.97 20.27
N PRO A 19 8.92 4.86 20.71
CA PRO A 19 7.65 4.39 20.15
C PRO A 19 6.42 5.22 20.60
N GLY A 20 6.64 6.33 21.30
CA GLY A 20 5.61 7.21 21.88
C GLY A 20 5.38 7.00 23.38
N THR A 21 5.99 5.96 23.95
CA THR A 21 5.86 5.59 25.37
C THR A 21 7.15 5.73 26.17
N ALA A 22 8.26 6.11 25.53
CA ALA A 22 9.53 6.23 26.23
C ALA A 22 9.58 7.50 27.11
N GLU A 23 10.22 7.37 28.27
CA GLU A 23 10.36 8.45 29.25
C GLU A 23 11.70 9.17 29.10
N GLY A 24 11.68 10.51 29.18
CA GLY A 24 12.88 11.35 29.11
C GLY A 24 13.49 11.49 27.72
N GLU A 25 14.67 12.10 27.65
CA GLU A 25 15.48 12.18 26.43
C GLU A 25 16.80 11.44 26.63
N LEU A 26 17.32 10.85 25.56
CA LEU A 26 18.65 10.22 25.52
C LEU A 26 19.71 11.23 25.09
N ASP A 27 20.84 11.23 25.78
CA ASP A 27 22.03 11.94 25.34
C ASP A 27 22.68 11.16 24.19
N GLY A 28 22.75 11.76 23.01
CA GLY A 28 23.34 11.12 21.83
C GLY A 28 23.21 12.00 20.59
N ILE A 29 23.53 11.43 19.42
CA ILE A 29 23.50 12.16 18.16
C ILE A 29 22.11 12.00 17.54
N LYS A 30 21.33 13.07 17.52
CA LYS A 30 19.99 13.11 16.91
C LYS A 30 20.11 12.82 15.40
N THR A 31 19.24 11.96 14.91
CA THR A 31 19.19 11.54 13.50
C THR A 31 17.75 11.21 13.11
N THR A 32 17.57 10.81 11.86
CA THR A 32 16.31 10.28 11.33
C THR A 32 16.54 8.83 10.93
N GLU A 33 15.65 7.93 11.34
CA GLU A 33 15.68 6.53 10.92
C GLU A 33 15.35 6.43 9.42
N PRO A 34 16.12 5.67 8.62
CA PRO A 34 16.04 5.72 7.16
C PRO A 34 14.83 5.01 6.54
N ALA A 35 14.21 4.03 7.19
CA ALA A 35 13.10 3.25 6.62
C ALA A 35 11.74 3.97 6.71
N PHE A 36 11.47 4.65 7.82
CA PHE A 36 10.17 5.27 8.13
C PHE A 36 10.26 6.77 8.37
N GLY A 37 11.46 7.35 8.41
CA GLY A 37 11.65 8.78 8.63
C GLY A 37 11.37 9.24 10.06
N LEU A 38 11.44 8.32 11.03
CA LEU A 38 11.12 8.62 12.43
C LEU A 38 12.31 9.31 13.14
N PRO A 39 12.05 10.24 14.08
CA PRO A 39 13.10 10.80 14.92
C PRO A 39 13.80 9.71 15.74
N ALA A 40 15.13 9.71 15.71
CA ALA A 40 15.95 8.72 16.39
C ALA A 40 17.21 9.35 16.98
N VAL A 41 17.92 8.59 17.83
CA VAL A 41 19.17 9.03 18.46
C VAL A 41 20.19 7.90 18.36
N TRP A 42 21.38 8.19 17.84
CA TRP A 42 22.52 7.29 17.96
C TRP A 42 23.09 7.36 19.38
N ILE A 43 23.12 6.21 20.03
CA ILE A 43 23.63 6.02 21.40
C ILE A 43 24.81 5.05 21.40
N SER A 44 25.70 5.17 22.37
CA SER A 44 26.80 4.22 22.55
C SER A 44 26.31 2.95 23.25
N GLU A 45 27.08 1.85 23.13
CA GLU A 45 26.74 0.55 23.72
C GLU A 45 26.41 0.61 25.21
N ASN A 46 27.17 1.39 25.99
CA ASN A 46 26.96 1.58 27.43
C ASN A 46 25.63 2.27 27.79
N GLN A 47 24.95 2.90 26.83
CA GLN A 47 23.65 3.54 27.03
C GLN A 47 22.47 2.63 26.67
N LYS A 48 22.72 1.47 26.06
CA LYS A 48 21.68 0.56 25.54
C LYS A 48 20.70 0.12 26.62
N GLU A 49 21.18 -0.48 27.70
CA GLU A 49 20.31 -0.98 28.78
C GLU A 49 19.46 0.15 29.39
N ARG A 50 20.07 1.34 29.56
CA ARG A 50 19.35 2.52 30.06
C ARG A 50 18.26 2.97 29.09
N ALA A 51 18.53 3.00 27.79
CA ALA A 51 17.56 3.37 26.77
C ALA A 51 16.38 2.39 26.73
N GLU A 52 16.66 1.09 26.77
CA GLU A 52 15.62 0.05 26.84
C GLU A 52 14.78 0.16 28.13
N MET A 53 15.41 0.41 29.28
CA MET A 53 14.69 0.66 30.55
C MET A 53 13.81 1.91 30.50
N MET A 54 14.21 2.93 29.73
CA MET A 54 13.42 4.14 29.49
C MET A 54 12.29 3.91 28.48
N GLY A 55 12.17 2.72 27.88
CA GLY A 55 11.11 2.37 26.92
C GLY A 55 11.45 2.67 25.46
N TYR A 56 12.71 2.97 25.14
CA TYR A 56 13.16 3.11 23.74
C TYR A 56 13.32 1.75 23.08
N THR A 57 12.98 1.69 21.79
CA THR A 57 13.38 0.58 20.92
C THR A 57 14.81 0.82 20.46
N VAL A 58 15.74 -0.06 20.84
CA VAL A 58 17.16 0.04 20.48
C VAL A 58 17.50 -1.00 19.41
N VAL A 59 18.09 -0.55 18.30
CA VAL A 59 18.37 -1.37 17.10
C VAL A 59 19.85 -1.27 16.75
N ASP A 60 20.46 -2.42 16.43
CA ASP A 60 21.84 -2.49 16.00
C ASP A 60 22.00 -2.09 14.51
N PRO A 61 23.19 -1.61 14.09
CA PRO A 61 23.35 -1.09 12.75
C PRO A 61 23.03 -2.08 11.60
N PRO A 62 23.39 -3.39 11.67
CA PRO A 62 22.94 -4.38 10.69
C PRO A 62 21.41 -4.46 10.53
N SER A 63 20.67 -4.37 11.63
CA SER A 63 19.20 -4.38 11.60
C SER A 63 18.62 -3.09 11.01
N VAL A 64 19.27 -1.94 11.21
CA VAL A 64 18.91 -0.67 10.54
C VAL A 64 19.05 -0.83 9.02
N ILE A 65 20.17 -1.39 8.55
CA ILE A 65 20.40 -1.65 7.11
C ILE A 65 19.35 -2.63 6.57
N ALA A 66 19.11 -3.73 7.27
CA ALA A 66 18.16 -4.75 6.84
C ALA A 66 16.72 -4.20 6.73
N THR A 67 16.30 -3.39 7.70
CA THR A 67 14.98 -2.76 7.71
C THR A 67 14.85 -1.75 6.58
N HIS A 68 15.83 -0.87 6.42
CA HIS A 68 15.85 0.09 5.32
C HIS A 68 15.78 -0.61 3.96
N LEU A 69 16.66 -1.58 3.71
CA LEU A 69 16.67 -2.33 2.46
C LEU A 69 15.34 -3.06 2.21
N THR A 70 14.73 -3.62 3.26
CA THR A 70 13.44 -4.30 3.16
C THR A 70 12.33 -3.35 2.71
N GLU A 71 12.24 -2.15 3.28
CA GLU A 71 11.22 -1.18 2.90
C GLU A 71 11.46 -0.62 1.50
N ILE A 72 12.71 -0.39 1.09
CA ILE A 72 13.04 -0.02 -0.29
C ILE A 72 12.60 -1.12 -1.28
N ILE A 73 12.91 -2.38 -0.99
CA ILE A 73 12.48 -3.50 -1.84
C ILE A 73 10.95 -3.56 -1.92
N LYS A 74 10.24 -3.38 -0.80
CA LYS A 74 8.76 -3.38 -0.80
C LYS A 74 8.19 -2.26 -1.66
N ASN A 75 8.72 -1.04 -1.53
CA ASN A 75 8.24 0.12 -2.28
C ASN A 75 8.45 -0.05 -3.79
N HIS A 76 9.54 -0.71 -4.20
CA HIS A 76 9.85 -0.97 -5.60
C HIS A 76 9.54 -2.41 -6.05
N ALA A 77 8.82 -3.21 -5.25
CA ALA A 77 8.58 -4.63 -5.55
C ALA A 77 7.83 -4.81 -6.89
N HIS A 78 6.94 -3.87 -7.22
CA HIS A 78 6.19 -3.85 -8.46
C HIS A 78 7.08 -3.62 -9.70
N GLU A 79 8.22 -2.94 -9.56
CA GLU A 79 9.21 -2.72 -10.62
C GLU A 79 10.15 -3.93 -10.77
N LEU A 80 10.40 -4.64 -9.66
CA LEU A 80 11.26 -5.82 -9.62
C LEU A 80 10.56 -7.09 -10.13
N LEU A 81 9.23 -7.11 -10.16
CA LEU A 81 8.45 -8.28 -10.56
C LEU A 81 8.45 -8.48 -12.09
N GLY A 82 9.37 -9.32 -12.58
CA GLY A 82 9.47 -9.69 -13.98
C GLY A 82 8.58 -10.86 -14.39
N ARG A 83 8.45 -11.09 -15.70
CA ARG A 83 7.69 -12.23 -16.25
C ARG A 83 8.26 -13.58 -15.80
N GLN A 84 9.58 -13.69 -15.64
CA GLN A 84 10.23 -14.92 -15.19
C GLN A 84 9.90 -15.24 -13.72
N ASP A 85 9.76 -14.23 -12.87
CA ASP A 85 9.38 -14.39 -11.48
C ASP A 85 7.91 -14.83 -11.38
N VAL A 86 7.04 -14.23 -12.19
CA VAL A 86 5.64 -14.64 -12.30
C VAL A 86 5.50 -16.07 -12.82
N GLN A 87 6.31 -16.46 -13.82
CA GLN A 87 6.37 -17.85 -14.28
C GLN A 87 6.72 -18.81 -13.14
N ARG A 88 7.73 -18.50 -12.33
CA ARG A 88 8.11 -19.32 -11.16
C ARG A 88 6.97 -19.40 -10.14
N LEU A 89 6.28 -18.29 -9.85
CA LEU A 89 5.12 -18.29 -8.96
C LEU A 89 4.00 -19.19 -9.49
N ILE A 90 3.71 -19.12 -10.78
CA ILE A 90 2.69 -19.96 -11.43
C ILE A 90 3.11 -21.43 -11.41
N ASP A 91 4.38 -21.74 -11.68
CA ASP A 91 4.87 -23.12 -11.68
C ASP A 91 4.75 -23.75 -10.29
N ASN A 92 5.06 -23.00 -9.22
CA ASN A 92 4.85 -23.45 -7.84
C ASN A 92 3.36 -23.73 -7.54
N VAL A 93 2.43 -22.93 -8.07
CA VAL A 93 0.99 -23.21 -7.96
C VAL A 93 0.63 -24.47 -8.74
N ARG A 94 1.17 -24.65 -9.94
CA ARG A 94 0.91 -25.79 -10.82
C ARG A 94 1.27 -27.12 -10.18
N GLU A 95 2.28 -27.17 -9.30
CA GLU A 95 2.66 -28.40 -8.59
C GLU A 95 1.49 -29.03 -7.82
N ASN A 96 0.60 -28.20 -7.26
CA ASN A 96 -0.54 -28.65 -6.44
C ASN A 96 -1.91 -28.40 -7.09
N TYR A 97 -2.01 -27.40 -7.97
CA TYR A 97 -3.26 -26.95 -8.59
C TYR A 97 -3.13 -26.85 -10.13
N PRO A 98 -2.76 -27.94 -10.84
CA PRO A 98 -2.52 -27.89 -12.28
C PRO A 98 -3.77 -27.51 -13.08
N ALA A 99 -4.94 -28.02 -12.69
CA ALA A 99 -6.21 -27.73 -13.37
C ALA A 99 -6.54 -26.22 -13.35
N LEU A 100 -6.35 -25.55 -12.21
CA LEU A 100 -6.55 -24.10 -12.08
C LEU A 100 -5.62 -23.33 -13.03
N VAL A 101 -4.34 -23.69 -13.05
CA VAL A 101 -3.36 -23.02 -13.92
C VAL A 101 -3.71 -23.20 -15.39
N GLU A 102 -4.14 -24.41 -15.79
CA GLU A 102 -4.55 -24.70 -17.18
C GLU A 102 -5.84 -23.99 -17.59
N ASP A 103 -6.73 -23.68 -16.64
CA ASP A 103 -7.96 -22.93 -16.92
C ASP A 103 -7.71 -21.43 -17.10
N VAL A 104 -6.70 -20.88 -16.43
CA VAL A 104 -6.30 -19.47 -16.62
C VAL A 104 -5.34 -19.31 -17.81
N ILE A 105 -4.29 -20.14 -17.91
CA ILE A 105 -3.18 -19.98 -18.84
C ILE A 105 -3.04 -21.19 -19.77
N PRO A 106 -2.89 -20.98 -21.09
CA PRO A 106 -2.96 -19.71 -21.83
C PRO A 106 -4.40 -19.34 -22.24
N LYS A 107 -5.41 -20.08 -21.77
CA LYS A 107 -6.79 -20.01 -22.27
C LYS A 107 -7.42 -18.63 -22.09
N GLN A 108 -7.25 -18.03 -20.92
CA GLN A 108 -7.88 -16.77 -20.56
C GLN A 108 -6.89 -15.61 -20.55
N LEU A 109 -5.70 -15.81 -20.00
CA LEU A 109 -4.71 -14.76 -19.78
C LEU A 109 -3.32 -15.25 -20.19
N ASN A 110 -2.47 -14.30 -20.60
CA ASN A 110 -1.04 -14.55 -20.76
C ASN A 110 -0.27 -14.15 -19.49
N ILE A 111 0.99 -14.58 -19.38
CA ILE A 111 1.86 -14.28 -18.23
C ILE A 111 2.01 -12.76 -18.00
N GLY A 112 2.03 -11.97 -19.06
CA GLY A 112 2.10 -10.51 -18.98
C GLY A 112 0.86 -9.89 -18.34
N ASP A 113 -0.33 -10.43 -18.60
CA ASP A 113 -1.57 -9.93 -17.98
C ASP A 113 -1.55 -10.20 -16.47
N ILE A 114 -1.15 -11.42 -16.08
CA ILE A 114 -1.00 -11.79 -14.66
C ILE A 114 0.09 -10.94 -14.00
N GLN A 115 1.22 -10.71 -14.68
CA GLN A 115 2.29 -9.86 -14.17
C GLN A 115 1.79 -8.43 -13.90
N LYS A 116 0.97 -7.85 -14.78
CA LYS A 116 0.36 -6.53 -14.54
C LYS A 116 -0.54 -6.53 -13.31
N VAL A 117 -1.42 -7.53 -13.15
CA VAL A 117 -2.29 -7.65 -11.97
C VAL A 117 -1.46 -7.75 -10.69
N LEU A 118 -0.46 -8.64 -10.66
CA LEU A 118 0.41 -8.79 -9.49
C LEU A 118 1.24 -7.54 -9.20
N ALA A 119 1.73 -6.85 -10.24
CA ALA A 119 2.45 -5.59 -10.08
C ALA A 119 1.55 -4.49 -9.52
N ASN A 120 0.30 -4.38 -10.00
CA ASN A 120 -0.68 -3.44 -9.45
C ASN A 120 -0.96 -3.71 -7.95
N MET A 121 -1.13 -4.98 -7.58
CA MET A 121 -1.30 -5.38 -6.17
C MET A 121 -0.09 -4.95 -5.32
N LEU A 122 1.13 -5.23 -5.79
CA LEU A 122 2.36 -4.84 -5.09
C LEU A 122 2.56 -3.32 -5.02
N LYS A 123 2.20 -2.58 -6.08
CA LYS A 123 2.31 -1.12 -6.13
C LYS A 123 1.48 -0.45 -5.03
N GLU A 124 0.36 -1.07 -4.67
CA GLU A 124 -0.50 -0.63 -3.57
C GLU A 124 -0.21 -1.32 -2.24
N GLY A 125 0.91 -2.04 -2.12
CA GLY A 125 1.33 -2.69 -0.89
C GLY A 125 0.49 -3.92 -0.49
N VAL A 126 -0.28 -4.49 -1.42
CA VAL A 126 -1.07 -5.72 -1.19
C VAL A 126 -0.21 -6.95 -1.46
N SER A 127 -0.27 -7.92 -0.54
CA SER A 127 0.50 -9.16 -0.66
C SER A 127 -0.02 -10.05 -1.79
N ILE A 128 0.92 -10.61 -2.55
CA ILE A 128 0.65 -11.60 -3.60
C ILE A 128 0.97 -13.05 -3.18
N ARG A 129 1.14 -13.30 -1.87
CA ARG A 129 1.52 -14.63 -1.37
C ARG A 129 0.42 -15.68 -1.56
N ASP A 130 -0.84 -15.26 -1.50
CA ASP A 130 -1.98 -16.14 -1.74
C ASP A 130 -2.27 -16.24 -3.24
N MET A 131 -1.33 -16.85 -3.97
CA MET A 131 -1.44 -17.02 -5.42
C MET A 131 -2.62 -17.90 -5.82
N VAL A 132 -3.10 -18.79 -4.96
CA VAL A 132 -4.27 -19.64 -5.25
C VAL A 132 -5.52 -18.77 -5.32
N THR A 133 -5.81 -17.95 -4.30
CA THR A 133 -6.94 -17.02 -4.32
C THR A 133 -6.88 -16.06 -5.51
N ILE A 134 -5.69 -15.56 -5.83
CA ILE A 134 -5.48 -14.68 -6.99
C ILE A 134 -5.84 -15.43 -8.28
N MET A 135 -5.32 -16.63 -8.50
CA MET A 135 -5.56 -17.41 -9.73
C MET A 135 -7.02 -17.86 -9.86
N GLU A 136 -7.68 -18.28 -8.77
CA GLU A 136 -9.13 -18.58 -8.75
C GLU A 136 -9.94 -17.36 -9.18
N THR A 137 -9.64 -16.21 -8.62
CA THR A 137 -10.34 -14.95 -8.98
C THR A 137 -10.12 -14.61 -10.46
N LEU A 138 -8.90 -14.79 -10.97
CA LEU A 138 -8.63 -14.57 -12.39
C LEU A 138 -9.37 -15.56 -13.28
N ALA A 139 -9.51 -16.82 -12.87
CA ALA A 139 -10.28 -17.83 -13.62
C ALA A 139 -11.76 -17.43 -13.76
N ASP A 140 -12.36 -16.92 -12.68
CA ASP A 140 -13.77 -16.50 -12.64
C ASP A 140 -14.06 -15.26 -13.49
N TYR A 141 -13.18 -14.24 -13.41
CA TYR A 141 -13.46 -12.92 -14.00
C TYR A 141 -12.79 -12.67 -15.35
N ALA A 142 -11.73 -13.39 -15.72
CA ALA A 142 -11.09 -13.23 -17.03
C ALA A 142 -11.99 -13.54 -18.24
N PRO A 143 -13.03 -14.41 -18.15
CA PRO A 143 -14.02 -14.53 -19.22
C PRO A 143 -14.87 -13.27 -19.43
N MET A 144 -15.05 -12.44 -18.40
CA MET A 144 -15.88 -11.23 -18.45
C MET A 144 -15.10 -10.00 -18.95
N THR A 145 -13.82 -9.90 -18.61
CA THR A 145 -12.97 -8.78 -19.03
C THR A 145 -11.50 -9.20 -19.14
N LYS A 146 -10.78 -8.57 -20.07
CA LYS A 146 -9.32 -8.67 -20.20
C LYS A 146 -8.60 -7.42 -19.67
N ASP A 147 -9.35 -6.44 -19.17
CA ASP A 147 -8.78 -5.26 -18.54
C ASP A 147 -8.12 -5.65 -17.21
N THR A 148 -6.79 -5.57 -17.18
CA THR A 148 -5.99 -5.94 -16.01
C THR A 148 -6.26 -5.04 -14.81
N ASP A 149 -6.70 -3.81 -15.01
CA ASP A 149 -7.07 -2.92 -13.92
C ASP A 149 -8.35 -3.40 -13.24
N MET A 150 -9.36 -3.77 -14.03
CA MET A 150 -10.59 -4.34 -13.49
C MET A 150 -10.36 -5.70 -12.83
N LEU A 151 -9.52 -6.55 -13.43
CA LEU A 151 -9.11 -7.83 -12.81
C LEU A 151 -8.38 -7.61 -11.48
N THR A 152 -7.57 -6.55 -11.38
CA THR A 152 -6.92 -6.16 -10.12
C THR A 152 -7.97 -5.84 -9.06
N GLU A 153 -9.01 -5.05 -9.37
CA GLU A 153 -10.07 -4.73 -8.41
C GLU A 153 -10.83 -5.97 -7.93
N TYR A 154 -11.12 -6.94 -8.80
CA TYR A 154 -11.74 -8.21 -8.39
C TYR A 154 -10.81 -9.02 -7.46
N VAL A 155 -9.53 -9.11 -7.80
CA VAL A 155 -8.52 -9.78 -6.95
C VAL A 155 -8.39 -9.09 -5.60
N ARG A 156 -8.44 -7.76 -5.55
CA ARG A 156 -8.43 -7.02 -4.28
C ARG A 156 -9.63 -7.38 -3.40
N GLN A 157 -10.82 -7.46 -3.99
CA GLN A 157 -12.04 -7.85 -3.26
C GLN A 157 -11.96 -9.27 -2.70
N SER A 158 -11.43 -10.24 -3.46
CA SER A 158 -11.23 -11.61 -2.94
C SER A 158 -10.16 -11.67 -1.84
N MET A 159 -9.20 -10.74 -1.87
CA MET A 159 -8.14 -10.59 -0.87
C MET A 159 -8.54 -9.74 0.36
N LYS A 160 -9.83 -9.47 0.59
CA LYS A 160 -10.31 -8.59 1.68
C LYS A 160 -9.73 -8.88 3.06
N ARG A 161 -9.51 -10.15 3.42
CA ARG A 161 -8.89 -10.53 4.72
C ARG A 161 -7.45 -10.06 4.81
N ASN A 162 -6.69 -10.25 3.73
CA ASN A 162 -5.29 -9.82 3.66
C ASN A 162 -5.19 -8.29 3.66
N ILE A 163 -6.05 -7.61 2.90
CA ILE A 163 -6.09 -6.15 2.83
C ILE A 163 -6.49 -5.56 4.18
N THR A 164 -7.58 -6.05 4.79
CA THR A 164 -8.02 -5.62 6.12
C THR A 164 -6.92 -5.78 7.15
N LYS A 165 -6.33 -6.98 7.29
CA LYS A 165 -5.23 -7.22 8.23
C LYS A 165 -4.00 -6.35 7.99
N ARG A 166 -3.75 -5.95 6.74
CA ARG A 166 -2.59 -5.14 6.37
C ARG A 166 -2.75 -3.68 6.75
N PHE A 167 -3.94 -3.11 6.53
CA PHE A 167 -4.15 -1.67 6.63
C PHE A 167 -5.00 -1.25 7.83
N ILE A 168 -5.77 -2.17 8.42
CA ILE A 168 -6.62 -1.92 9.57
C ILE A 168 -6.05 -2.65 10.78
N ALA A 169 -5.57 -1.90 11.76
CA ALA A 169 -5.19 -2.43 13.07
C ALA A 169 -6.44 -2.65 13.93
N ASP A 170 -6.43 -3.69 14.77
CA ASP A 170 -7.43 -3.94 15.80
C ASP A 170 -8.91 -3.96 15.34
N MET A 171 -9.16 -4.21 14.05
CA MET A 171 -10.49 -4.19 13.43
C MET A 171 -11.24 -2.86 13.57
N GLN A 172 -10.52 -1.76 13.83
CA GLN A 172 -11.09 -0.42 13.92
C GLN A 172 -10.29 0.54 13.03
N ALA A 173 -10.97 1.40 12.28
CA ALA A 173 -10.31 2.37 11.43
C ALA A 173 -11.01 3.73 11.44
N LYS A 174 -10.22 4.80 11.63
CA LYS A 174 -10.64 6.15 11.30
C LYS A 174 -10.31 6.42 9.84
N VAL A 175 -11.33 6.69 9.04
CA VAL A 175 -11.18 6.88 7.59
C VAL A 175 -11.68 8.24 7.15
N ILE A 176 -11.17 8.67 6.00
CA ILE A 176 -11.74 9.78 5.23
C ILE A 176 -12.60 9.17 4.12
N THR A 177 -13.85 9.58 4.01
CA THR A 177 -14.75 9.11 2.95
C THR A 177 -14.77 10.07 1.76
N LEU A 178 -15.28 9.62 0.61
CA LEU A 178 -15.58 10.50 -0.51
C LEU A 178 -17.03 10.97 -0.43
N ASP A 179 -17.29 12.24 -0.76
CA ASP A 179 -18.66 12.71 -0.92
C ASP A 179 -19.32 12.10 -2.17
N ALA A 180 -20.66 12.02 -2.18
CA ALA A 180 -21.41 11.40 -3.28
C ALA A 180 -21.33 12.18 -4.62
N ALA A 181 -21.26 13.51 -4.58
CA ALA A 181 -21.10 14.35 -5.77
C ALA A 181 -19.71 14.20 -6.40
N LEU A 182 -18.67 14.06 -5.58
CA LEU A 182 -17.31 13.71 -5.99
C LEU A 182 -17.26 12.32 -6.61
N GLU A 183 -17.86 11.31 -5.96
CA GLU A 183 -17.93 9.96 -6.54
C GLU A 183 -18.63 9.99 -7.91
N GLN A 184 -19.74 10.72 -8.03
CA GLN A 184 -20.44 10.87 -9.30
C GLN A 184 -19.59 11.60 -10.34
N ALA A 185 -18.93 12.71 -9.97
CA ALA A 185 -18.08 13.47 -10.89
C ALA A 185 -16.92 12.62 -11.42
N ILE A 186 -16.31 11.77 -10.58
CA ILE A 186 -15.29 10.82 -11.00
C ILE A 186 -15.89 9.83 -11.99
N MET A 187 -17.03 9.22 -11.66
CA MET A 187 -17.69 8.23 -12.52
C MET A 187 -18.07 8.79 -13.89
N ASP A 188 -18.64 10.00 -13.95
CA ASP A 188 -19.02 10.67 -15.20
C ASP A 188 -17.81 11.04 -16.07
N SER A 189 -16.63 11.16 -15.44
CA SER A 189 -15.37 11.52 -16.09
C SER A 189 -14.55 10.31 -16.53
N VAL A 190 -14.99 9.08 -16.23
CA VAL A 190 -14.33 7.86 -16.70
C VAL A 190 -14.60 7.67 -18.18
N GLN A 191 -13.53 7.70 -18.98
CA GLN A 191 -13.59 7.37 -20.41
C GLN A 191 -12.95 6.01 -20.66
N GLN A 192 -13.68 5.12 -21.32
CA GLN A 192 -13.17 3.82 -21.74
C GLN A 192 -12.53 3.92 -23.12
N THR A 193 -11.35 3.34 -23.27
CA THR A 193 -10.63 3.22 -24.54
C THR A 193 -10.20 1.78 -24.77
N GLU A 194 -9.73 1.46 -25.97
CA GLU A 194 -9.16 0.14 -26.29
C GLU A 194 -7.93 -0.20 -25.42
N TYR A 195 -7.27 0.80 -24.84
CA TYR A 195 -6.09 0.64 -23.99
C TYR A 195 -6.40 0.71 -22.48
N GLY A 196 -7.68 0.80 -22.11
CA GLY A 196 -8.14 0.88 -20.72
C GLY A 196 -8.94 2.13 -20.40
N SER A 197 -9.26 2.30 -19.12
CA SER A 197 -10.08 3.41 -18.62
C SER A 197 -9.22 4.52 -18.02
N TYR A 198 -9.50 5.77 -18.37
CA TYR A 198 -8.81 6.94 -17.83
C TYR A 198 -9.77 8.03 -17.36
N LEU A 199 -9.30 8.91 -16.48
CA LEU A 199 -10.06 10.02 -15.94
C LEU A 199 -9.88 11.27 -16.80
N SER A 200 -10.99 11.88 -17.20
CA SER A 200 -11.03 13.17 -17.90
C SER A 200 -11.79 14.21 -17.07
N LEU A 201 -11.15 14.69 -16.00
CA LEU A 201 -11.67 15.73 -15.11
C LEU A 201 -11.14 17.10 -15.49
N GLU A 202 -11.95 18.15 -15.31
CA GLU A 202 -11.49 19.52 -15.48
C GLU A 202 -10.41 19.88 -14.43
N PRO A 203 -9.35 20.62 -14.81
CA PRO A 203 -8.26 20.96 -13.89
C PRO A 203 -8.70 21.64 -12.59
N ASN A 204 -9.74 22.47 -12.65
CA ASN A 204 -10.28 23.16 -11.47
C ASN A 204 -10.88 22.16 -10.46
N ILE A 205 -11.61 21.15 -10.94
CA ILE A 205 -12.19 20.10 -10.10
C ILE A 205 -11.08 19.27 -9.48
N VAL A 206 -10.07 18.88 -10.26
CA VAL A 206 -8.90 18.15 -9.75
C VAL A 206 -8.21 18.93 -8.62
N GLN A 207 -8.04 20.24 -8.79
CA GLN A 207 -7.43 21.09 -7.76
C GLN A 207 -8.28 21.19 -6.49
N GLN A 208 -9.61 21.27 -6.61
CA GLN A 208 -10.53 21.24 -5.46
C GLN A 208 -10.40 19.92 -4.69
N ILE A 209 -10.43 18.77 -5.40
CA ILE A 209 -10.28 17.43 -4.82
C ILE A 209 -8.96 17.33 -4.06
N ILE A 210 -7.84 17.72 -4.68
CA ILE A 210 -6.51 17.63 -4.06
C ILE A 210 -6.44 18.52 -2.81
N ASN A 211 -6.94 19.76 -2.87
CA ASN A 211 -6.93 20.66 -1.72
C ASN A 211 -7.78 20.12 -0.57
N SER A 212 -8.96 19.58 -0.86
CA SER A 212 -9.82 18.95 0.15
C SER A 212 -9.16 17.71 0.76
N LEU A 213 -8.53 16.87 -0.07
CA LEU A 213 -7.81 15.68 0.37
C LEU A 213 -6.66 16.04 1.32
N LEU A 214 -5.78 16.96 0.93
CA LEU A 214 -4.63 17.34 1.73
C LEU A 214 -5.03 17.91 3.10
N LYS A 215 -6.13 18.69 3.13
CA LYS A 215 -6.68 19.23 4.37
C LYS A 215 -7.14 18.11 5.33
N GLU A 216 -7.91 17.14 4.83
CA GLU A 216 -8.40 16.03 5.66
C GLU A 216 -7.25 15.08 6.06
N MET A 217 -6.29 14.83 5.18
CA MET A 217 -5.08 14.07 5.51
C MET A 217 -4.29 14.73 6.64
N GLN A 218 -4.06 16.05 6.57
CA GLN A 218 -3.32 16.78 7.59
C GLN A 218 -3.99 16.68 8.96
N LYS A 219 -5.32 16.70 9.01
CA LYS A 219 -6.09 16.52 10.25
C LYS A 219 -5.83 15.16 10.88
N LEU A 220 -5.89 14.06 10.12
CA LEU A 220 -5.58 12.71 10.62
C LEU A 220 -4.12 12.57 11.06
N THR A 221 -3.18 13.02 10.23
CA THR A 221 -1.75 12.94 10.56
C THR A 221 -1.42 13.72 11.83
N SER A 222 -2.07 14.86 12.06
CA SER A 222 -1.89 15.66 13.30
C SER A 222 -2.37 14.94 14.57
N MET A 223 -3.25 13.94 14.42
CA MET A 223 -3.71 13.07 15.49
C MET A 223 -2.83 11.81 15.66
N GLY A 224 -1.75 11.69 14.88
CA GLY A 224 -0.89 10.49 14.86
C GLY A 224 -1.50 9.30 14.10
N GLU A 225 -2.57 9.53 13.34
CA GLU A 225 -3.30 8.48 12.61
C GLU A 225 -2.84 8.42 11.16
N GLN A 226 -2.73 7.22 10.60
CA GLN A 226 -2.42 7.04 9.18
C GLN A 226 -3.66 7.34 8.31
N PRO A 227 -3.59 8.29 7.35
CA PRO A 227 -4.74 8.58 6.51
C PRO A 227 -5.11 7.40 5.60
N ILE A 228 -6.36 6.94 5.70
CA ILE A 228 -6.97 5.93 4.85
C ILE A 228 -8.21 6.53 4.19
N ILE A 229 -8.28 6.45 2.87
CA ILE A 229 -9.46 6.82 2.10
C ILE A 229 -10.34 5.59 1.92
N LEU A 230 -11.63 5.74 2.19
CA LEU A 230 -12.63 4.71 1.93
C LEU A 230 -13.60 5.20 0.83
N ALA A 231 -13.61 4.50 -0.29
CA ALA A 231 -14.37 4.85 -1.49
C ALA A 231 -15.32 3.72 -1.91
N SER A 232 -16.30 4.03 -2.76
CA SER A 232 -17.08 2.99 -3.43
C SER A 232 -16.20 2.14 -4.37
N PRO A 233 -16.51 0.83 -4.54
CA PRO A 233 -15.71 -0.08 -5.36
C PRO A 233 -15.48 0.41 -6.80
N VAL A 234 -16.45 1.12 -7.37
CA VAL A 234 -16.39 1.63 -8.74
C VAL A 234 -15.49 2.86 -8.89
N VAL A 235 -15.25 3.61 -7.80
CA VAL A 235 -14.46 4.86 -7.79
C VAL A 235 -13.02 4.64 -7.32
N ARG A 236 -12.78 3.62 -6.48
CA ARG A 236 -11.53 3.42 -5.74
C ARG A 236 -10.27 3.52 -6.61
N LEU A 237 -10.19 2.76 -7.71
CA LEU A 237 -9.05 2.76 -8.63
C LEU A 237 -8.78 4.16 -9.20
N TYR A 238 -9.84 4.83 -9.65
CA TYR A 238 -9.76 6.14 -10.28
C TYR A 238 -9.29 7.20 -9.29
N PHE A 239 -9.83 7.17 -8.06
CA PHE A 239 -9.37 8.05 -6.99
C PHE A 239 -7.91 7.78 -6.59
N LYS A 240 -7.48 6.51 -6.53
CA LYS A 240 -6.08 6.16 -6.27
C LYS A 240 -5.15 6.73 -7.36
N ARG A 241 -5.52 6.61 -8.63
CA ARG A 241 -4.74 7.17 -9.76
C ARG A 241 -4.69 8.68 -9.73
N LEU A 242 -5.82 9.35 -9.47
CA LEU A 242 -5.91 10.80 -9.39
C LEU A 242 -4.96 11.38 -8.33
N THR A 243 -4.84 10.68 -7.21
CA THR A 243 -4.10 11.15 -6.02
C THR A 243 -2.64 10.68 -6.00
N GLU A 244 -2.25 9.74 -6.86
CA GLU A 244 -0.93 9.09 -6.84
C GLU A 244 0.23 10.09 -7.03
N GLN A 245 0.06 11.12 -7.86
CA GLN A 245 1.13 12.11 -8.10
C GLN A 245 1.42 13.00 -6.89
N VAL A 246 0.39 13.28 -6.07
CA VAL A 246 0.50 14.20 -4.93
C VAL A 246 0.72 13.44 -3.62
N ALA A 247 0.16 12.24 -3.50
CA ALA A 247 0.28 11.39 -2.33
C ALA A 247 0.52 9.92 -2.75
N PRO A 248 1.73 9.56 -3.21
CA PRO A 248 2.05 8.19 -3.67
C PRO A 248 1.73 7.11 -2.62
N GLY A 249 2.04 7.40 -1.35
CA GLY A 249 1.80 6.50 -0.21
C GLY A 249 0.38 6.49 0.35
N LEU A 250 -0.56 7.22 -0.26
CA LEU A 250 -1.95 7.26 0.22
C LEU A 250 -2.62 5.89 0.08
N ILE A 251 -3.22 5.41 1.15
CA ILE A 251 -4.01 4.18 1.15
C ILE A 251 -5.43 4.52 0.72
N VAL A 252 -5.90 3.86 -0.34
CA VAL A 252 -7.28 3.99 -0.84
C VAL A 252 -7.90 2.60 -0.92
N LEU A 253 -8.87 2.34 -0.04
CA LEU A 253 -9.58 1.07 0.06
C LEU A 253 -11.01 1.22 -0.43
N SER A 254 -11.60 0.13 -0.89
CA SER A 254 -13.04 0.07 -1.15
C SER A 254 -13.80 -0.60 -0.01
N TYR A 255 -15.08 -0.29 0.14
CA TYR A 255 -15.96 -0.97 1.11
C TYR A 255 -15.96 -2.50 0.93
N ASN A 256 -15.78 -3.00 -0.29
CA ASN A 256 -15.76 -4.44 -0.58
C ASN A 256 -14.42 -5.13 -0.25
N GLU A 257 -13.38 -4.36 0.07
CA GLU A 257 -12.06 -4.87 0.47
C GLU A 257 -11.94 -5.06 1.99
N LEU A 258 -12.97 -4.71 2.75
CA LEU A 258 -12.97 -4.78 4.21
C LEU A 258 -13.75 -5.99 4.72
N GLU A 259 -13.27 -6.59 5.80
CA GLU A 259 -14.06 -7.60 6.51
C GLU A 259 -15.32 -6.97 7.12
N PRO A 260 -16.47 -7.66 7.10
CA PRO A 260 -17.73 -7.10 7.62
C PRO A 260 -17.71 -6.71 9.10
N LEU A 261 -16.76 -7.25 9.88
CA LEU A 261 -16.61 -7.00 11.31
C LEU A 261 -15.77 -5.76 11.62
N VAL A 262 -15.20 -5.09 10.61
CA VAL A 262 -14.40 -3.88 10.82
C VAL A 262 -15.31 -2.73 11.25
N GLU A 263 -14.98 -2.09 12.36
CA GLU A 263 -15.64 -0.86 12.80
C GLU A 263 -15.01 0.34 12.11
N ILE A 264 -15.80 0.98 11.23
CA ILE A 264 -15.36 2.15 10.49
C ILE A 264 -15.92 3.42 11.13
N GLN A 265 -15.04 4.34 11.47
CA GLN A 265 -15.38 5.68 11.90
C GLN A 265 -14.96 6.69 10.82
N SER A 266 -15.93 7.28 10.13
CA SER A 266 -15.63 8.41 9.23
C SER A 266 -15.33 9.66 10.06
N VAL A 267 -14.15 10.24 9.87
CA VAL A 267 -13.68 11.43 10.60
C VAL A 267 -13.44 12.65 9.71
N GLY A 268 -13.64 12.48 8.40
CA GLY A 268 -13.42 13.47 7.36
C GLY A 268 -14.05 13.04 6.05
N MET A 269 -14.26 14.00 5.16
CA MET A 269 -14.83 13.77 3.84
C MET A 269 -14.11 14.62 2.81
N VAL A 270 -13.70 14.03 1.70
CA VAL A 270 -13.18 14.78 0.54
C VAL A 270 -14.36 15.23 -0.30
N SER A 271 -14.38 16.53 -0.63
CA SER A 271 -15.43 17.14 -1.43
C SER A 271 -14.93 18.11 -2.50
N ILE A 272 -15.80 18.43 -3.47
CA ILE A 272 -15.58 19.43 -4.53
C ILE A 272 -16.27 20.75 -4.25
#